data_AF-A0A3S4IX36-F1
#
_entry.id   AF-A0A3S4IX36-F1
#
_cell.length_a   1.000
_cell.length_b   1.000
_cell.length_c   1.000
_cell.angle_alpha   90.00
_cell.angle_beta   90.00
_cell.angle_gamma   90.00
#
_symmetry.space_group_name_H-M   'P 1'
#
loop_
_entity.id
_entity.type
_entity.pdbx_description
1 polymer ?
#
loop_
_entity_poly.entity_id
_entity_poly.type
_entity_poly.pdbx_seq_one_letter_code
_entity_poly.pdbx_strand_id
1 'polypeptide(L)'
;MKWERYVGGGLNQHIESARVKLTNPDVTVHLEVEDDRLLLIKGRYEGIGGFPIGTQEDVLSLISGGFDSGVSSYMLMRRGCRVHYCFFNLGGAGA
;
A
#
# COMPACT_ATOMS: atom_id res chain seq x y z
N MET A 1 5.81 -21.93 14.14
CA MET A 1 6.15 -23.37 13.91
C MET A 1 5.12 -24.39 14.38
N LYS A 2 4.66 -24.43 15.64
CA LYS A 2 3.72 -25.49 16.09
C LYS A 2 2.32 -25.38 15.44
N TRP A 3 1.76 -24.17 15.33
CA TRP A 3 0.42 -23.96 14.80
C TRP A 3 0.33 -24.15 13.28
N GLU A 4 1.35 -23.72 12.52
CA GLU A 4 1.41 -23.90 11.06
C GLU A 4 1.36 -25.39 10.69
N ARG A 5 2.07 -26.23 11.45
CA ARG A 5 2.04 -27.69 11.29
C ARG A 5 0.69 -28.27 11.67
N TYR A 6 0.06 -27.78 12.73
CA TYR A 6 -1.27 -28.23 13.15
C TYR A 6 -2.32 -27.91 12.08
N VAL A 7 -2.37 -26.68 11.60
CA VAL A 7 -3.32 -26.25 10.56
C VAL A 7 -3.02 -26.94 9.23
N GLY A 8 -1.76 -26.93 8.79
CA GLY A 8 -1.34 -27.59 7.55
C GLY A 8 -1.58 -29.09 7.57
N GLY A 9 -1.33 -29.75 8.72
CA GLY A 9 -1.66 -31.15 8.95
C GLY A 9 -3.16 -31.41 8.92
N GLY A 10 -3.95 -30.57 9.58
CA GLY A 10 -5.42 -30.62 9.55
C GLY A 10 -5.97 -30.52 8.13
N LEU A 11 -5.49 -29.58 7.32
CA LEU A 11 -5.89 -29.43 5.92
C LEU A 11 -5.53 -30.66 5.08
N ASN A 12 -4.31 -31.19 5.26
CA ASN A 12 -3.84 -32.38 4.52
C ASN A 12 -4.64 -33.65 4.89
N GLN A 13 -5.13 -33.76 6.13
CA GLN A 13 -5.94 -34.89 6.59
C GLN A 13 -7.41 -34.82 6.14
N HIS A 14 -7.96 -33.62 5.97
CA HIS A 14 -9.40 -33.43 5.69
C HIS A 14 -9.71 -33.06 4.23
N ILE A 15 -8.69 -32.72 3.43
CA ILE A 15 -8.85 -32.38 2.02
C ILE A 15 -7.98 -33.34 1.21
N GLU A 16 -8.64 -34.28 0.53
CA GLU A 16 -7.97 -35.39 -0.18
C GLU A 16 -6.92 -34.92 -1.20
N SER A 17 -7.20 -33.81 -1.89
CA SER A 17 -6.33 -33.20 -2.90
C SER A 17 -5.24 -32.28 -2.32
N ALA A 18 -5.33 -31.89 -1.05
CA ALA A 18 -4.38 -30.93 -0.48
C ALA A 18 -3.02 -31.59 -0.21
N ARG A 19 -1.94 -30.92 -0.60
CA ARG A 19 -0.57 -31.30 -0.26
C ARG A 19 0.23 -30.06 0.12
N VAL A 20 1.08 -30.18 1.13
CA VAL A 20 1.93 -29.06 1.54
C VAL A 20 3.05 -28.89 0.52
N LYS A 21 3.15 -27.69 -0.07
CA LYS A 21 4.19 -27.31 -1.01
C LYS A 21 4.76 -25.96 -0.59
N LEU A 22 6.05 -25.90 -0.26
CA LEU A 22 6.70 -24.67 0.21
C LEU A 22 7.15 -23.76 -0.94
N THR A 23 7.31 -24.33 -2.14
CA THR A 23 7.77 -23.60 -3.33
C THR A 23 6.66 -23.58 -4.37
N ASN A 24 6.22 -22.39 -4.77
CA ASN A 24 5.16 -22.19 -5.77
C ASN A 24 3.86 -22.99 -5.47
N PRO A 25 3.21 -22.78 -4.32
CA PRO A 25 1.92 -23.40 -4.00
C PRO A 25 0.78 -22.85 -4.86
N ASP A 26 -0.22 -23.68 -5.16
CA ASP A 26 -1.42 -23.24 -5.89
C ASP A 26 -2.29 -22.30 -5.04
N VAL A 27 -2.31 -22.53 -3.72
CA VAL A 27 -3.01 -21.69 -2.74
C VAL A 27 -2.10 -21.48 -1.54
N THR A 28 -1.89 -20.22 -1.15
CA THR A 28 -1.22 -19.88 0.11
C THR A 28 -2.27 -19.51 1.15
N VAL A 29 -2.29 -20.22 2.28
CA VAL A 29 -3.19 -19.92 3.39
C VAL A 29 -2.48 -18.95 4.33
N HIS A 30 -2.86 -17.67 4.26
CA HIS A 30 -2.30 -16.62 5.10
C HIS A 30 -3.09 -16.52 6.42
N LEU A 31 -2.41 -16.74 7.53
CA LEU A 31 -2.97 -16.69 8.87
C LEU A 31 -2.11 -15.75 9.73
N GLU A 32 -2.79 -14.91 10.50
CA GLU A 32 -2.17 -14.01 11.47
C GLU A 32 -2.74 -14.31 12.85
N VAL A 33 -1.86 -14.38 13.85
CA VAL A 33 -2.25 -14.62 15.24
C VAL A 33 -2.00 -13.33 15.99
N GLU A 34 -3.07 -12.74 16.52
CA GLU A 34 -3.03 -11.54 17.34
C GLU A 34 -3.75 -11.85 18.65
N ASP A 35 -3.02 -11.79 19.76
CA ASP A 35 -3.46 -12.22 21.09
C ASP A 35 -4.12 -13.62 21.09
N ASP A 36 -5.42 -13.70 21.38
CA ASP A 36 -6.23 -14.92 21.43
C ASP A 36 -7.03 -15.17 20.15
N ARG A 37 -6.72 -14.43 19.06
CA ARG A 37 -7.46 -14.47 17.79
C ARG A 37 -6.62 -15.01 16.66
N LEU A 38 -7.27 -15.76 15.77
CA LEU A 38 -6.71 -16.21 14.50
C LEU A 38 -7.45 -15.51 13.36
N LEU A 39 -6.71 -14.74 12.56
CA LEU A 39 -7.22 -13.99 11.41
C LEU A 39 -6.86 -14.73 10.12
N LEU A 40 -7.87 -15.05 9.31
CA LEU A 40 -7.68 -15.57 7.96
C LEU A 40 -7.63 -14.43 6.95
N ILE A 41 -6.45 -14.22 6.35
CA ILE A 41 -6.24 -13.19 5.34
C ILE A 41 -6.66 -13.73 3.97
N LYS A 42 -7.82 -13.26 3.47
CA LYS A 42 -8.35 -13.67 2.16
C LYS A 42 -7.73 -12.93 0.98
N GLY A 43 -7.16 -11.76 1.22
CA GLY A 43 -6.56 -10.93 0.20
C GLY A 43 -5.72 -9.83 0.81
N ARG A 44 -4.61 -9.50 0.15
CA ARG A 44 -3.77 -8.35 0.45
C ARG A 44 -3.65 -7.53 -0.83
N TYR A 45 -4.01 -6.27 -0.74
CA TYR A 45 -4.01 -5.36 -1.88
C TYR A 45 -2.92 -4.31 -1.65
N GLU A 46 -2.06 -4.15 -2.64
CA GLU A 46 -1.05 -3.10 -2.61
C GLU A 46 -1.74 -1.75 -2.70
N GLY A 47 -1.54 -0.92 -1.67
CA GLY A 47 -1.99 0.46 -1.67
C GLY A 47 -1.07 1.35 -2.51
N ILE A 48 -1.36 2.64 -2.53
CA ILE A 48 -0.48 3.64 -3.15
C ILE A 48 0.93 3.61 -2.53
N GLY A 49 1.08 3.24 -1.25
CA GLY A 49 2.36 3.23 -0.55
C GLY A 49 2.88 4.65 -0.27
N GLY A 50 4.18 4.78 0.03
CA GLY A 50 4.77 6.05 0.44
C GLY A 50 4.65 6.30 1.94
N PHE A 51 4.80 7.56 2.36
CA PHE A 51 4.71 7.95 3.76
C PHE A 51 3.38 8.62 4.09
N PRO A 52 2.86 8.48 5.33
CA PRO A 52 1.69 9.22 5.77
C PRO A 52 1.87 10.73 5.58
N ILE A 53 0.81 11.42 5.16
CA ILE A 53 0.88 12.87 4.94
C ILE A 53 1.10 13.61 6.28
N GLY A 54 2.02 14.57 6.28
CA GLY A 54 2.41 15.32 7.48
C GLY A 54 3.52 14.68 8.31
N THR A 55 4.09 13.54 7.90
CA THR A 55 5.32 13.03 8.53
C THR A 55 6.56 13.80 8.11
N GLN A 56 6.47 14.57 7.03
CA GLN A 56 7.50 15.51 6.58
C GLN A 56 6.98 16.94 6.66
N GLU A 57 7.93 17.88 6.67
CA GLU A 57 7.67 19.31 6.66
C GLU A 57 6.82 19.76 5.46
N ASP A 58 6.24 20.94 5.61
CA ASP A 58 5.38 21.56 4.62
C ASP A 58 6.21 22.13 3.46
N VAL A 59 5.69 21.98 2.24
CA VAL A 59 6.34 22.46 1.02
C VAL A 59 5.37 23.30 0.20
N LEU A 60 5.90 24.32 -0.48
CA LEU A 60 5.16 25.11 -1.45
C LEU A 60 5.48 24.61 -2.87
N SER A 61 4.47 24.13 -3.58
CA SER A 61 4.57 23.73 -4.98
C SER A 61 4.07 24.83 -5.90
N LEU A 62 4.91 25.20 -6.86
CA LEU A 62 4.53 26.10 -7.95
C LEU A 62 3.73 25.30 -8.98
N ILE A 63 2.43 25.57 -9.04
CA ILE A 63 1.53 24.97 -10.03
C ILE A 63 1.51 25.84 -11.28
N SER A 64 1.58 25.18 -12.43
CA SER A 64 1.41 25.78 -13.75
C SER A 64 0.27 25.10 -14.50
N GLY A 65 -0.12 25.62 -15.67
CA GLY A 65 -1.10 24.95 -16.54
C GLY A 65 -0.58 23.66 -17.19
N GLY A 66 0.70 23.32 -17.02
CA GLY A 66 1.30 22.08 -17.52
C GLY A 66 1.21 20.93 -16.51
N PHE A 67 1.32 19.69 -17.01
CA PHE A 67 1.15 18.48 -16.21
C PHE A 67 2.27 18.21 -15.20
N ASP A 68 3.50 18.67 -15.49
CA ASP A 68 4.69 18.37 -14.68
C ASP A 68 4.56 18.83 -13.23
N SER A 69 3.96 20.00 -13.02
CA SER A 69 3.76 20.58 -11.67
C SER A 69 2.80 19.75 -10.81
N GLY A 70 1.79 19.12 -11.41
CA GLY A 70 0.90 18.19 -10.73
C GLY A 70 1.62 16.89 -10.36
N VAL A 71 2.43 16.35 -11.29
CA VAL A 71 3.20 15.12 -11.05
C VAL A 71 4.24 15.33 -9.95
N SER A 72 5.00 16.43 -9.97
CA SER A 72 6.00 16.73 -8.93
C SER A 72 5.36 16.92 -7.56
N SER A 73 4.21 17.59 -7.50
CA SER A 73 3.43 17.73 -6.27
C SER A 73 2.98 16.39 -5.72
N TYR A 74 2.44 15.51 -6.56
CA TYR A 74 2.04 14.17 -6.16
C TYR A 74 3.23 13.35 -5.65
N MET A 75 4.40 13.45 -6.29
CA MET A 75 5.62 12.78 -5.82
C MET A 75 6.05 13.25 -4.42
N LEU A 76 5.89 14.53 -4.09
CA LEU A 76 6.16 15.04 -2.73
C LEU A 76 5.10 14.59 -1.72
N MET A 77 3.82 14.56 -2.10
CA MET A 77 2.76 13.99 -1.26
C MET A 77 3.03 12.51 -0.94
N ARG A 78 3.47 11.73 -1.93
CA ARG A 78 3.90 10.33 -1.77
C ARG A 78 5.07 10.17 -0.79
N ARG A 79 5.84 11.22 -0.56
CA ARG A 79 6.94 11.25 0.42
C ARG A 79 6.52 11.78 1.79
N GLY A 80 5.23 12.03 2.01
CA GLY A 80 4.67 12.44 3.31
C GLY A 80 4.68 13.96 3.55
N CYS A 81 5.04 14.77 2.55
CA CYS A 81 4.98 16.23 2.66
C CYS A 81 3.54 16.73 2.52
N ARG A 82 3.15 17.73 3.32
CA ARG A 82 1.94 18.52 3.05
C ARG A 82 2.29 19.56 1.99
N VAL A 83 1.65 19.45 0.82
CA VAL A 83 1.92 20.33 -0.32
C VAL A 83 0.91 21.47 -0.33
N HIS A 84 1.39 22.70 -0.20
CA HIS A 84 0.63 23.92 -0.46
C HIS A 84 0.84 24.31 -1.92
N TYR A 85 -0.20 24.81 -2.58
CA TYR A 85 -0.13 25.18 -3.99
C TYR A 85 -0.04 26.69 -4.16
N CYS A 86 0.89 27.13 -5.00
CA CYS A 86 1.03 28.52 -5.42
C CYS A 86 0.92 28.59 -6.94
N PHE A 87 -0.06 29.32 -7.44
CA PHE A 87 -0.24 29.57 -8.86
C PHE A 87 0.02 31.05 -9.15
N PHE A 88 0.96 31.32 -10.04
CA PHE A 88 1.19 32.67 -10.55
C PHE A 88 0.32 32.91 -11.77
N ASN A 89 -0.75 33.68 -11.60
CA ASN A 89 -1.49 34.23 -12.73
C ASN A 89 -0.77 35.49 -13.20
N LEU A 90 0.09 35.35 -14.21
CA LEU A 90 0.82 36.47 -14.80
C LEU A 90 -0.04 37.36 -15.70
N GLY A 91 -1.37 37.17 -15.71
CA GLY A 91 -2.36 38.07 -16.30
C GLY A 91 -1.86 38.72 -17.58
N GLY A 92 -2.03 38.06 -18.73
CA GLY A 92 -1.72 38.69 -20.00
C GLY A 92 -2.39 40.05 -20.05
N ALA A 93 -1.60 41.12 -20.04
CA ALA A 93 -2.06 42.44 -20.38
C ALA A 93 -2.47 42.38 -21.85
N GLY A 94 -3.73 42.02 -22.09
CA GLY A 94 -4.45 42.43 -23.28
C GLY A 94 -4.90 43.87 -23.08
N ALA A 95 -3.96 44.81 -23.22
CA ALA A 95 -4.21 46.23 -23.49
C ALA A 95 -3.01 46.79 -24.25
#